data_AF-A0A532CMR1-F1
#
_entry.id   AF-A0A532CMR1-F1
#
_cell.length_a   1.000
_cell.length_b   1.000
_cell.length_c   1.000
_cell.angle_alpha   90.00
_cell.angle_beta   90.00
_cell.angle_gamma   90.00
#
_symmetry.space_group_name_H-M   'P 1'
#
loop_
_entity.id
_entity.type
_entity.pdbx_description
1 polymer ?
#
loop_
_entity_poly.entity_id
_entity_poly.type
_entity_poly.pdbx_seq_one_letter_code
_entity_poly.pdbx_strand_id
1 'polypeptide(L)'
;MKILIVTGEASGDLHGAHLAKAIMTLDPTAQLVGIGGSGMRAAGVSLVPGVPQLDVMGLIGLSAIQAIFQRVRAIRRVLKAEAWDLVVLIDNPGLNFHFARVAKAAGRRVLYYIAPQVWAWRPGRMKWIQRRVDHVVVILPFEPELYRRAGVRCTFVGHPL
;
A
#
# COMPACT_ATOMS: atom_id res chain seq x y z
N MET A 1 3.13 0.20 -18.13
CA MET A 1 2.08 0.08 -17.08
C MET A 1 2.17 1.26 -16.12
N LYS A 2 1.06 1.72 -15.53
CA LYS A 2 1.01 2.83 -14.55
C LYS A 2 0.63 2.31 -13.16
N ILE A 3 1.58 2.37 -12.24
CA ILE A 3 1.47 1.79 -10.90
C ILE A 3 1.46 2.90 -9.85
N LEU A 4 0.48 2.87 -8.96
CA LEU A 4 0.46 3.70 -7.77
C LEU A 4 0.98 2.92 -6.57
N ILE A 5 2.01 3.42 -5.90
CA ILE A 5 2.55 2.86 -4.67
C ILE A 5 2.15 3.77 -3.51
N VAL A 6 1.47 3.24 -2.50
CA VAL A 6 0.99 4.00 -1.34
C VAL A 6 1.62 3.43 -0.07
N THR A 7 2.32 4.28 0.67
CA THR A 7 2.90 3.96 1.97
C THR A 7 2.28 4.84 3.07
N GLY A 8 2.14 4.26 4.27
CA GLY A 8 1.61 4.96 5.43
C GLY A 8 2.67 5.78 6.17
N GLU A 9 3.86 5.20 6.34
CA GLU A 9 4.90 5.65 7.27
C GLU A 9 6.30 5.51 6.64
N ALA A 10 7.34 5.93 7.38
CA ALA A 10 8.75 5.90 6.95
C ALA A 10 9.23 4.48 6.60
N SER A 11 8.85 3.46 7.38
CA SER A 11 9.20 2.06 7.11
C SER A 11 8.75 1.60 5.71
N GLY A 12 7.52 1.96 5.34
CA GLY A 12 6.95 1.61 4.04
C GLY A 12 7.67 2.30 2.87
N ASP A 13 8.30 3.46 3.07
CA ASP A 13 9.06 4.16 2.03
C ASP A 13 10.27 3.34 1.56
N LEU A 14 11.00 2.72 2.49
CA LEU A 14 12.12 1.85 2.15
C LEU A 14 11.67 0.65 1.31
N HIS A 15 10.59 -0.02 1.72
CA HIS A 15 10.01 -1.14 0.98
C HIS A 15 9.48 -0.70 -0.40
N GLY A 16 8.86 0.47 -0.48
CA GLY A 16 8.41 1.08 -1.73
C GLY A 16 9.57 1.39 -2.67
N ALA A 17 10.71 1.86 -2.14
CA ALA A 17 11.91 2.14 -2.91
C ALA A 17 12.54 0.86 -3.48
N HIS A 18 12.64 -0.20 -2.68
CA HIS A 18 13.15 -1.50 -3.15
C HIS A 18 12.24 -2.11 -4.22
N LEU A 19 10.92 -2.04 -4.00
CA LEU A 19 9.95 -2.48 -4.99
C LEU A 19 10.06 -1.68 -6.29
N ALA A 20 10.18 -0.36 -6.21
CA ALA A 20 10.32 0.50 -7.37
C ALA A 20 11.57 0.12 -8.19
N LYS A 21 12.72 -0.04 -7.55
CA LYS A 21 13.96 -0.47 -8.22
C LYS A 21 13.76 -1.81 -8.94
N ALA A 22 13.20 -2.81 -8.26
CA ALA A 22 12.95 -4.12 -8.85
C ALA A 22 12.00 -4.05 -10.05
N ILE A 23 10.93 -3.24 -9.97
CA ILE A 23 10.02 -3.02 -11.10
C ILE A 23 10.76 -2.36 -12.26
N MET A 24 11.53 -1.30 -12.03
CA MET A 24 12.27 -0.59 -13.09
C MET A 24 13.33 -1.48 -13.74
N THR A 25 13.92 -2.44 -13.00
CA THR A 25 14.83 -3.44 -13.57
C THR A 25 14.12 -4.39 -14.52
N LEU A 26 12.87 -4.79 -14.20
CA LEU A 26 12.09 -5.73 -15.01
C LEU A 26 11.37 -5.05 -16.18
N ASP A 27 10.84 -3.85 -15.96
CA ASP A 27 10.16 -3.02 -16.95
C ASP A 27 10.58 -1.54 -16.76
N PRO A 28 11.63 -1.09 -17.50
CA PRO A 28 12.07 0.29 -17.46
C PRO A 28 11.03 1.30 -17.98
N THR A 29 9.98 0.84 -18.65
CA THR A 29 8.91 1.70 -19.21
C THR A 29 7.74 1.90 -18.25
N ALA A 30 7.74 1.21 -17.10
CA ALA A 30 6.69 1.37 -16.11
C ALA A 30 6.68 2.81 -15.53
N GLN A 31 5.50 3.36 -15.35
CA GLN A 31 5.30 4.66 -14.74
C GLN A 31 4.95 4.46 -13.27
N LEU A 32 5.87 4.83 -12.39
CA LEU A 32 5.70 4.72 -10.95
C LEU A 32 5.29 6.05 -10.35
N VAL A 33 4.11 6.08 -9.74
CA VAL A 33 3.61 7.22 -8.97
C VAL A 33 3.49 6.80 -7.51
N GLY A 34 3.85 7.70 -6.58
CA GLY A 34 4.01 7.35 -5.17
C GLY A 34 3.34 8.32 -4.21
N ILE A 35 2.75 7.77 -3.15
CA ILE A 35 2.50 8.51 -1.90
C ILE A 35 3.46 7.90 -0.88
N GLY A 36 4.56 8.59 -0.61
CA GLY A 36 5.68 8.08 0.18
C GLY A 36 6.71 9.16 0.48
N GLY A 37 7.94 8.74 0.73
CA GLY A 37 9.05 9.57 1.20
C GLY A 37 10.19 9.72 0.18
N SER A 38 11.35 10.17 0.69
CA SER A 38 12.53 10.48 -0.12
C SER A 38 13.17 9.23 -0.74
N GLY A 39 13.07 8.07 -0.11
CA GLY A 39 13.60 6.81 -0.63
C GLY A 39 12.91 6.40 -1.92
N MET A 40 11.57 6.43 -1.95
CA MET A 40 10.81 6.18 -3.18
C MET A 40 11.15 7.20 -4.28
N ARG A 41 11.29 8.48 -3.93
CA ARG A 41 11.70 9.51 -4.89
C ARG A 41 13.07 9.20 -5.50
N ALA A 42 14.04 8.84 -4.67
CA ALA A 42 15.39 8.48 -5.11
C ALA A 42 15.41 7.21 -5.97
N ALA A 43 14.42 6.32 -5.81
CA ALA A 43 14.24 5.13 -6.62
C ALA A 43 13.50 5.38 -7.96
N GLY A 44 13.22 6.63 -8.32
CA GLY A 44 12.56 7.00 -9.57
C GLY A 44 11.03 7.06 -9.49
N VAL A 45 10.45 7.02 -8.29
CA VAL A 45 9.00 7.18 -8.12
C VAL A 45 8.61 8.65 -8.17
N SER A 46 7.65 8.99 -9.03
CA SER A 46 7.07 10.33 -9.09
C SER A 46 6.10 10.55 -7.92
N LEU A 47 6.51 11.33 -6.92
CA LEU A 47 5.66 11.54 -5.75
C LEU A 47 4.46 12.46 -6.05
N VAL A 48 3.29 12.11 -5.53
CA VAL A 48 2.09 12.94 -5.63
C VAL A 48 2.30 14.23 -4.83
N PRO A 49 2.20 15.41 -5.47
CA PRO A 49 2.35 16.68 -4.78
C PRO A 49 1.22 16.90 -3.76
N GLY A 50 1.53 17.55 -2.64
CA GLY A 50 0.55 17.90 -1.61
C GLY A 50 0.01 16.71 -0.79
N VAL A 51 0.61 15.53 -0.92
CA VAL A 51 0.35 14.38 -0.03
C VAL A 51 1.64 14.00 0.70
N PRO A 52 2.15 14.87 1.60
CA PRO A 52 3.42 14.62 2.28
C PRO A 52 3.30 13.39 3.16
N GLN A 53 4.37 12.61 3.34
CA GLN A 53 4.44 11.50 4.29
C GLN A 53 4.00 11.96 5.69
N LEU A 54 3.21 11.14 6.40
CA LEU A 54 2.61 11.55 7.67
C LEU A 54 3.60 11.13 8.75
N ASP A 55 4.38 12.10 9.22
CA ASP A 55 5.22 11.93 10.39
C ASP A 55 4.41 12.34 11.62
N VAL A 56 3.77 11.35 12.26
CA VAL A 56 2.86 11.60 13.38
C VAL A 56 3.63 11.93 14.67
N MET A 57 4.96 11.80 14.68
CA MET A 57 5.80 11.90 15.89
C MET A 57 5.85 13.28 16.57
N GLY A 58 5.01 14.24 16.18
CA GLY A 58 4.83 15.52 16.89
C GLY A 58 3.40 16.07 16.91
N LEU A 59 2.42 15.34 16.38
CA LEU A 59 1.03 15.81 16.28
C LEU A 59 0.18 15.20 17.40
N ILE A 60 -0.33 16.04 18.31
CA ILE A 60 -1.20 15.62 19.42
C ILE A 60 -2.63 16.15 19.26
N GLY A 61 -3.62 15.34 19.64
CA GLY A 61 -5.02 15.75 19.71
C GLY A 61 -5.67 16.02 18.34
N LEU A 62 -6.49 17.08 18.26
CA LEU A 62 -7.36 17.35 17.10
C LEU A 62 -6.59 17.63 15.80
N SER A 63 -5.40 18.23 15.88
CA SER A 63 -4.57 18.53 14.71
C SER A 63 -4.07 17.26 14.01
N ALA A 64 -3.73 16.21 14.77
CA ALA A 64 -3.36 14.90 14.23
C ALA A 64 -4.51 14.29 13.42
N ILE A 65 -5.74 14.34 13.97
CA ILE A 65 -6.95 13.81 13.33
C ILE A 65 -7.24 14.57 12.03
N GLN A 66 -7.15 15.90 12.05
CA GLN A 66 -7.36 16.73 10.87
C GLN A 66 -6.32 16.43 9.78
N ALA A 67 -5.03 16.30 10.13
CA ALA A 67 -3.97 15.95 9.18
C ALA A 67 -4.21 14.58 8.54
N ILE A 68 -4.56 13.56 9.34
CA ILE A 68 -4.92 12.23 8.85
C ILE A 68 -6.11 12.30 7.90
N PHE A 69 -7.16 13.04 8.28
CA PHE A 69 -8.36 13.17 7.45
C PHE A 69 -8.07 13.85 6.10
N GLN A 70 -7.28 14.92 6.11
CA GLN A 70 -6.86 15.61 4.88
C GLN A 70 -6.02 14.70 3.99
N ARG A 71 -5.05 13.96 4.56
CA ARG A 71 -4.26 12.96 3.82
C ARG A 71 -5.17 11.90 3.20
N VAL A 72 -6.06 11.29 3.99
CA VAL A 72 -7.00 10.27 3.49
C VAL A 72 -7.84 10.83 2.34
N ARG A 73 -8.33 12.06 2.46
CA ARG A 73 -9.11 12.71 1.38
C ARG A 73 -8.27 12.91 0.13
N ALA A 74 -7.01 13.32 0.25
CA ALA A 74 -6.11 13.49 -0.89
C ALA A 74 -5.80 12.16 -1.59
N ILE A 75 -5.43 11.12 -0.84
CA ILE A 75 -5.18 9.78 -1.39
C ILE A 75 -6.41 9.24 -2.13
N ARG A 76 -7.61 9.44 -1.57
CA ARG A 76 -8.86 9.04 -2.24
C ARG A 76 -9.08 9.75 -3.58
N ARG A 77 -8.67 11.01 -3.72
CA ARG A 77 -8.77 11.73 -5.00
C ARG A 77 -7.81 11.10 -6.01
N VAL A 78 -6.56 10.86 -5.61
CA VAL A 78 -5.53 10.21 -6.46
C VAL A 78 -6.01 8.84 -6.96
N LEU A 79 -6.52 8.00 -6.05
CA LEU A 79 -7.03 6.67 -6.39
C LEU A 79 -8.17 6.69 -7.42
N LYS A 80 -8.95 7.77 -7.46
CA LYS A 80 -10.12 7.91 -8.33
C LYS A 80 -9.84 8.65 -9.64
N ALA A 81 -8.91 9.61 -9.61
CA ALA A 81 -8.68 10.54 -10.73
C ALA A 81 -7.96 9.88 -11.92
N GLU A 82 -7.19 8.83 -11.65
CA GLU A 82 -6.25 8.25 -12.60
C GLU A 82 -6.60 6.78 -12.88
N ALA A 83 -6.31 6.34 -14.10
CA ALA A 83 -6.50 4.96 -14.53
C ALA A 83 -5.29 4.10 -14.14
N TRP A 84 -5.16 3.79 -12.85
CA TRP A 84 -4.10 2.92 -12.35
C TRP A 84 -4.28 1.48 -12.85
N ASP A 85 -3.23 0.91 -13.45
CA ASP A 85 -3.21 -0.53 -13.78
C ASP A 85 -3.12 -1.37 -12.50
N LEU A 86 -2.37 -0.86 -11.52
CA LEU A 86 -2.13 -1.49 -10.23
C LEU A 86 -1.99 -0.44 -9.13
N VAL A 87 -2.64 -0.69 -7.99
CA VAL A 87 -2.42 0.01 -6.74
C VAL A 87 -1.72 -0.93 -5.77
N VAL A 88 -0.50 -0.57 -5.36
CA VAL A 88 0.28 -1.27 -4.35
C VAL A 88 0.13 -0.55 -3.02
N LEU A 89 -0.43 -1.26 -2.03
CA LEU A 89 -0.53 -0.76 -0.66
C LEU A 89 0.54 -1.42 0.19
N ILE A 90 1.40 -0.61 0.80
CA ILE A 90 2.51 -1.09 1.62
C ILE A 90 2.22 -0.79 3.09
N ASP A 91 2.35 -1.80 3.94
CA ASP A 91 2.53 -1.72 5.40
C ASP A 91 1.81 -0.54 6.10
N ASN A 92 0.47 -0.65 6.23
CA ASN A 92 -0.34 0.16 7.16
C ASN A 92 -1.79 -0.38 7.25
N PRO A 93 -2.11 -1.34 8.14
CA PRO A 93 -3.47 -1.91 8.26
C PRO A 93 -4.57 -0.88 8.42
N GLY A 94 -4.32 0.16 9.20
CA GLY A 94 -5.34 1.10 9.65
C GLY A 94 -6.00 1.83 8.47
N LEU A 95 -5.19 2.29 7.51
CA LEU A 95 -5.66 3.09 6.39
C LEU A 95 -5.72 2.31 5.07
N ASN A 96 -4.86 1.30 4.87
CA ASN A 96 -4.82 0.58 3.60
C ASN A 96 -6.12 -0.18 3.33
N PHE A 97 -6.85 -0.60 4.37
CA PHE A 97 -8.21 -1.10 4.17
C PHE A 97 -9.10 -0.04 3.52
N HIS A 98 -9.11 1.18 4.04
CA HIS A 98 -9.89 2.22 3.40
C HIS A 98 -9.50 2.44 1.93
N PHE A 99 -8.21 2.43 1.62
CA PHE A 99 -7.69 2.68 0.28
C PHE A 99 -7.96 1.54 -0.70
N ALA A 100 -7.78 0.28 -0.30
CA ALA A 100 -8.07 -0.85 -1.18
C ALA A 100 -9.58 -0.95 -1.49
N ARG A 101 -10.47 -0.60 -0.55
CA ARG A 101 -11.91 -0.45 -0.87
C ARG A 101 -12.14 0.62 -1.94
N VAL A 102 -11.47 1.77 -1.83
CA VAL A 102 -11.65 2.88 -2.78
C VAL A 102 -11.08 2.52 -4.16
N ALA A 103 -9.91 1.89 -4.20
CA ALA A 103 -9.26 1.41 -5.42
C ALA A 103 -10.14 0.39 -6.15
N LYS A 104 -10.65 -0.62 -5.44
CA LYS A 104 -11.55 -1.63 -6.03
C LYS A 104 -12.86 -1.06 -6.51
N ALA A 105 -13.44 -0.12 -5.77
CA ALA A 105 -14.65 0.58 -6.21
C ALA A 105 -14.41 1.43 -7.47
N ALA A 106 -13.17 1.85 -7.72
CA ALA A 106 -12.75 2.52 -8.94
C ALA A 106 -12.28 1.54 -10.04
N GLY A 107 -12.49 0.22 -9.87
CA GLY A 107 -12.12 -0.81 -10.85
C GLY A 107 -10.62 -1.09 -10.95
N ARG A 108 -9.82 -0.69 -9.97
CA ARG A 108 -8.35 -0.85 -10.00
C ARG A 108 -7.94 -2.18 -9.39
N ARG A 109 -6.88 -2.80 -9.91
CA ARG A 109 -6.25 -3.96 -9.27
C ARG A 109 -5.49 -3.52 -8.02
N VAL A 110 -5.57 -4.32 -6.97
CA VAL A 110 -4.96 -4.03 -5.67
C VAL A 110 -4.00 -5.14 -5.28
N LEU A 111 -2.75 -4.79 -5.06
CA LEU A 111 -1.76 -5.65 -4.42
C LEU A 111 -1.43 -5.10 -3.04
N TYR A 112 -1.51 -5.94 -2.02
CA TYR A 112 -1.14 -5.56 -0.65
C TYR A 112 0.21 -6.18 -0.33
N TYR A 113 1.25 -5.34 -0.26
CA TYR A 113 2.61 -5.74 0.06
C TYR A 113 2.92 -5.54 1.54
N ILE A 114 3.50 -6.57 2.17
CA ILE A 114 3.73 -6.62 3.62
C ILE A 114 2.39 -6.43 4.31
N ALA A 115 1.46 -7.33 4.00
CA ALA A 115 0.16 -7.28 4.63
C ALA A 115 0.32 -7.49 6.14
N PRO A 116 -0.39 -6.71 6.95
CA PRO A 116 -0.33 -6.83 8.39
C PRO A 116 -0.80 -8.22 8.80
N GLN A 117 -0.39 -8.64 10.00
CA GLN A 117 -0.85 -9.87 10.64
C GLN A 117 -2.32 -9.76 11.09
N VAL A 118 -3.22 -9.31 10.21
CA VAL A 118 -4.62 -9.08 10.52
C VAL A 118 -5.40 -10.35 10.83
N TRP A 119 -4.85 -11.51 10.46
CA TRP A 119 -5.28 -12.81 10.96
C TRP A 119 -5.17 -12.91 12.49
N ALA A 120 -4.19 -12.26 13.13
CA ALA A 120 -3.99 -12.30 14.58
C ALA A 120 -4.97 -11.41 15.38
N TRP A 121 -5.73 -10.53 14.71
CA TRP A 121 -6.48 -9.47 15.40
C TRP A 121 -7.97 -9.79 15.48
N ARG A 122 -8.64 -10.09 14.34
CA ARG A 122 -10.05 -10.50 14.27
C ARG A 122 -10.34 -11.27 12.97
N PRO A 123 -11.01 -12.45 13.01
CA PRO A 123 -11.31 -13.26 11.82
C PRO A 123 -12.04 -12.52 10.69
N GLY A 124 -12.88 -11.53 11.02
CA GLY A 124 -13.63 -10.74 10.04
C GLY A 124 -12.75 -9.91 9.09
N ARG A 125 -11.50 -9.58 9.47
CA ARG A 125 -10.59 -8.82 8.60
C ARG A 125 -10.07 -9.63 7.42
N MET A 126 -10.03 -10.96 7.52
CA MET A 126 -9.62 -11.79 6.37
C MET A 126 -10.63 -11.73 5.21
N LYS A 127 -11.93 -11.78 5.52
CA LYS A 127 -13.01 -11.57 4.53
C LYS A 127 -12.92 -10.18 3.89
N TRP A 128 -12.38 -9.21 4.61
CA TRP A 128 -12.19 -7.87 4.07
C TRP A 128 -11.15 -7.87 2.95
N ILE A 129 -9.99 -8.51 3.20
CA ILE A 129 -8.91 -8.67 2.22
C ILE A 129 -9.41 -9.43 1.01
N GLN A 130 -10.05 -10.58 1.23
CA GLN A 130 -10.60 -11.42 0.17
C GLN A 130 -11.47 -10.65 -0.82
N ARG A 131 -12.29 -9.70 -0.35
CA ARG A 131 -13.19 -8.93 -1.22
C ARG A 131 -12.52 -7.78 -1.94
N ARG A 132 -11.33 -7.35 -1.51
CA ARG A 132 -10.78 -6.02 -1.86
C ARG A 132 -9.31 -5.99 -2.25
N VAL A 133 -8.63 -7.12 -2.17
CA VAL A 133 -7.24 -7.26 -2.53
C VAL A 133 -7.15 -8.39 -3.55
N ASP A 134 -6.54 -8.12 -4.69
CA ASP A 134 -6.41 -9.08 -5.77
C ASP A 134 -5.25 -10.04 -5.52
N HIS A 135 -4.21 -9.58 -4.82
CA HIS A 135 -3.04 -10.37 -4.45
C HIS A 135 -2.37 -9.83 -3.17
N VAL A 136 -1.94 -10.74 -2.31
CA VAL A 136 -1.19 -10.41 -1.09
C VAL A 136 0.25 -10.85 -1.24
N VAL A 137 1.19 -10.02 -0.81
CA VAL A 137 2.61 -10.37 -0.72
C VAL A 137 3.02 -10.32 0.75
N VAL A 138 3.51 -11.45 1.24
CA VAL A 138 3.83 -11.69 2.66
C VAL A 138 5.30 -12.00 2.86
N ILE A 139 5.78 -11.70 4.07
CA ILE A 139 7.21 -11.82 4.42
C ILE A 139 7.47 -12.93 5.44
N LEU A 140 6.43 -13.57 5.98
CA LEU A 140 6.57 -14.69 6.91
C LEU A 140 6.14 -16.02 6.24
N PRO A 141 6.90 -17.11 6.43
CA PRO A 141 6.72 -18.36 5.66
C PRO A 141 5.41 -19.10 5.96
N PHE A 142 4.76 -18.85 7.10
CA PHE A 142 3.49 -19.48 7.46
C PHE A 142 2.25 -18.74 6.92
N GLU A 143 2.40 -17.47 6.53
CA GLU A 143 1.28 -16.62 6.11
C GLU A 143 0.60 -17.05 4.79
N PRO A 144 1.32 -17.55 3.77
CA PRO A 144 0.69 -18.01 2.53
C PRO A 144 -0.41 -19.04 2.78
N GLU A 145 -0.20 -19.92 3.76
CA GLU A 145 -1.18 -20.97 4.09
C GLU A 145 -2.48 -20.35 4.62
N LEU A 146 -2.36 -19.35 5.51
CA LEU A 146 -3.48 -18.65 6.12
C LEU A 146 -4.33 -17.92 5.08
N TYR A 147 -3.68 -17.23 4.14
CA TYR A 147 -4.36 -16.53 3.06
C TYR A 147 -4.99 -17.50 2.05
N ARG A 148 -4.31 -18.61 1.73
CA ARG A 148 -4.84 -19.66 0.84
C ARG A 148 -6.11 -20.30 1.40
N ARG A 149 -6.15 -20.64 2.70
CA ARG A 149 -7.36 -21.16 3.38
C ARG A 149 -8.53 -20.19 3.31
N ALA A 150 -8.25 -18.89 3.24
CA ALA A 150 -9.25 -17.84 3.08
C ALA A 150 -9.62 -17.54 1.62
N GLY A 151 -9.08 -18.28 0.65
CA GLY A 151 -9.31 -18.06 -0.78
C GLY A 151 -8.69 -16.78 -1.31
N VAL A 152 -7.60 -16.30 -0.71
CA VAL A 152 -6.87 -15.11 -1.12
C VAL A 152 -5.56 -15.52 -1.79
N ARG A 153 -5.29 -15.00 -3.00
CA ARG A 153 -4.01 -15.23 -3.68
C ARG A 153 -2.88 -14.57 -2.90
N CYS A 154 -1.83 -15.33 -2.62
CA CYS A 154 -0.75 -14.90 -1.76
C CYS A 154 0.60 -15.42 -2.28
N THR A 155 1.64 -14.59 -2.17
CA THR A 155 3.03 -14.96 -2.47
C THR A 155 3.94 -14.60 -1.30
N PHE A 156 4.75 -15.55 -0.86
CA PHE A 156 5.83 -15.32 0.09
C PHE A 156 7.09 -14.88 -0.65
N VAL A 157 7.72 -13.81 -0.16
CA VAL A 157 8.93 -13.22 -0.79
C VAL A 157 10.14 -13.18 0.14
N GLY A 158 10.07 -13.83 1.31
CA GLY A 158 11.11 -13.76 2.32
C GLY A 158 11.04 -12.51 3.18
N HIS A 159 11.80 -12.51 4.28
CA HIS A 159 11.92 -11.32 5.13
C HIS A 159 12.96 -10.38 4.53
N PRO A 160 12.66 -9.08 4.36
CA PRO A 160 13.60 -8.10 3.78
C PRO A 160 14.75 -7.68 4.71
N LEU A 161 14.97 -8.40 5.83
CA LEU A 161 16.02 -8.15 6.83
C LEU A 161 16.88 -9.41 6.98
#